data_AF-A0A9Q1D325-F1
#
_entry.id   AF-A0A9Q1D325-F1
#
_cell.length_a   1.000
_cell.length_b   1.000
_cell.length_c   1.000
_cell.angle_alpha   90.00
_cell.angle_beta   90.00
_cell.angle_gamma   90.00
#
_symmetry.space_group_name_H-M   'P 1'
#
loop_
_entity.id
_entity.type
_entity.pdbx_description
1 polymer ?
#
loop_
_entity_poly.entity_id
_entity_poly.type
_entity_poly.pdbx_seq_one_letter_code
_entity_poly.pdbx_strand_id
1 'polypeptide(L)'
;MLERGQEEFRANSSTLNRDKDQLQREYSAVSKKLLLMEQKRVCKPCPQGWKQFSSKCYYFSTEGKSWMKSRRDCLRRGADLVIIESDEEQEFITKYT
;
A
#
# COMPACT_ATOMS: atom_id res chain seq x y z
N MET A 1 -18.29 42.89 -29.24
CA MET A 1 -17.07 42.08 -28.96
C MET A 1 -16.82 41.95 -27.46
N LEU A 2 -16.91 43.03 -26.68
CA LEU A 2 -16.69 43.02 -25.23
C LEU A 2 -17.69 42.14 -24.44
N GLU A 3 -18.97 42.16 -24.79
CA GLU A 3 -20.02 41.39 -24.09
C GLU A 3 -19.86 39.87 -24.29
N ARG A 4 -19.49 39.43 -25.51
CA ARG A 4 -19.17 38.02 -25.79
C ARG A 4 -18.02 37.50 -24.92
N GLY A 5 -16.98 38.32 -24.74
CA GLY A 5 -15.86 37.96 -23.86
C GLY A 5 -16.26 37.86 -22.37
N GLN A 6 -17.22 38.67 -21.92
CA GLN A 6 -17.73 38.59 -20.54
C GLN A 6 -18.60 37.34 -20.33
N GLU A 7 -19.41 36.96 -21.30
CA GLU A 7 -20.22 35.75 -21.26
C GLU A 7 -19.35 34.48 -21.25
N GLU A 8 -18.32 34.43 -22.10
CA GLU A 8 -17.34 33.33 -22.13
C GLU A 8 -16.60 33.22 -20.79
N PHE A 9 -16.11 34.35 -20.25
CA PHE A 9 -15.43 34.37 -18.96
C PHE A 9 -16.34 33.88 -17.82
N ARG A 10 -17.62 34.28 -17.81
CA ARG A 10 -18.61 33.80 -16.84
C ARG A 10 -18.91 32.31 -17.00
N ALA A 11 -19.06 31.83 -18.23
CA ALA A 11 -19.28 30.41 -18.51
C ALA A 11 -18.08 29.56 -18.04
N ASN A 12 -16.86 30.01 -18.30
CA ASN A 12 -15.64 29.33 -17.88
C ASN A 12 -15.50 29.34 -16.35
N SER A 13 -15.78 30.46 -15.69
CA SER A 13 -15.74 30.56 -14.23
C SER A 13 -16.78 29.64 -13.57
N SER A 14 -17.99 29.56 -14.12
CA SER A 14 -19.02 28.65 -13.59
C SER A 14 -18.67 27.17 -13.80
N THR A 15 -18.08 26.83 -14.95
CA THR A 15 -17.57 25.47 -15.23
C THR A 15 -16.46 25.09 -14.26
N LEU A 16 -15.47 25.98 -14.06
CA LEU A 16 -14.35 25.75 -13.14
C LEU A 16 -14.82 25.55 -11.68
N ASN A 17 -15.81 26.32 -11.25
CA ASN A 17 -16.39 26.14 -9.91
C ASN A 17 -17.09 24.79 -9.77
N ARG A 18 -17.82 24.35 -10.80
CA ARG A 18 -18.45 23.01 -10.80
C ARG A 18 -17.41 21.89 -10.76
N ASP A 19 -16.33 22.03 -11.52
CA ASP A 19 -15.25 21.05 -11.54
C ASP A 19 -14.51 21.01 -10.20
N LYS A 20 -14.30 22.18 -9.57
CA LYS A 20 -13.75 22.27 -8.21
C LYS A 20 -14.63 21.54 -7.20
N ASP A 21 -15.94 21.79 -7.22
CA ASP A 21 -16.88 21.12 -6.32
C ASP A 21 -16.90 19.61 -6.54
N GLN A 22 -16.79 19.18 -7.80
CA GLN A 22 -16.71 17.77 -8.16
C GLN A 22 -15.43 17.11 -7.63
N LEU A 23 -14.28 17.73 -7.86
CA LEU A 23 -12.98 17.25 -7.36
C LEU A 23 -12.96 17.20 -5.83
N GLN A 24 -13.53 18.22 -5.17
CA GLN A 24 -13.63 18.25 -3.71
C GLN A 24 -14.45 17.07 -3.19
N ARG A 25 -15.57 16.74 -3.85
CA ARG A 25 -16.41 15.57 -3.51
C ARG A 25 -15.66 14.26 -3.72
N GLU A 26 -15.03 14.07 -4.87
CA GLU A 26 -14.28 12.86 -5.19
C GLU A 26 -13.11 12.66 -4.23
N TYR A 27 -12.34 13.71 -3.96
CA TYR A 27 -11.27 13.68 -2.98
C TYR A 27 -11.79 13.25 -1.60
N SER A 28 -12.89 13.85 -1.13
CA SER A 28 -13.49 13.48 0.17
C SER A 28 -13.92 12.01 0.23
N ALA A 29 -14.45 11.47 -0.87
CA ALA A 29 -14.87 10.08 -0.97
C ALA A 29 -13.66 9.13 -0.98
N VAL A 30 -12.61 9.46 -1.72
CA VAL A 30 -11.37 8.70 -1.78
C VAL A 30 -10.66 8.70 -0.43
N SER A 31 -10.51 9.86 0.22
CA SER A 31 -9.89 9.96 1.56
C SER A 31 -10.64 9.11 2.58
N LYS A 32 -11.99 9.15 2.59
CA LYS A 32 -12.79 8.27 3.47
C LYS A 32 -12.55 6.78 3.16
N LYS A 33 -12.48 6.41 1.88
CA LYS A 33 -12.22 5.03 1.46
C LYS A 33 -10.83 4.54 1.91
N LEU A 34 -9.81 5.40 1.84
CA LEU A 34 -8.46 5.10 2.31
C LEU A 34 -8.44 4.81 3.82
N LEU A 35 -9.07 5.67 4.63
CA LEU A 35 -9.19 5.47 6.08
C LEU A 35 -9.92 4.16 6.41
N LEU A 36 -11.00 3.85 5.68
CA LEU A 36 -11.71 2.59 5.84
C LEU A 36 -10.88 1.39 5.39
N MET A 37 -10.03 1.53 4.37
CA MET A 37 -9.10 0.47 3.97
C MET A 37 -8.04 0.22 5.02
N GLU A 38 -7.51 1.26 5.66
CA GLU A 38 -6.57 1.14 6.79
C GLU A 38 -7.23 0.46 7.99
N GLN A 39 -8.46 0.81 8.34
CA GLN A 39 -9.21 0.16 9.42
C GLN A 39 -9.64 -1.27 9.07
N LYS A 40 -9.96 -1.54 7.80
CA LYS A 40 -10.28 -2.87 7.26
C LYS A 40 -9.04 -3.68 6.88
N ARG A 41 -7.83 -3.21 7.15
CA ARG A 41 -6.67 -4.10 7.28
C ARG A 41 -6.85 -4.95 8.54
N VAL A 42 -7.86 -5.81 8.51
CA VAL A 42 -7.76 -7.12 9.15
C VAL A 42 -6.59 -7.78 8.42
N CYS A 43 -5.37 -7.51 8.88
CA CYS A 43 -4.22 -8.29 8.48
C CYS A 43 -4.63 -9.72 8.78
N LYS A 44 -4.84 -10.53 7.73
CA LYS A 44 -5.01 -11.96 7.93
C LYS A 44 -3.83 -12.37 8.80
N PRO A 45 -4.07 -12.94 10.00
CA PRO A 45 -2.98 -13.30 10.87
C PRO A 45 -2.01 -14.18 10.09
N CYS A 46 -0.72 -13.93 10.24
CA CYS A 46 0.28 -14.75 9.58
C CYS A 46 0.05 -16.23 9.93
N PRO A 47 0.36 -17.18 9.02
CA PRO A 47 0.21 -18.59 9.32
C PRO A 47 0.96 -18.98 10.59
N GLN A 48 0.52 -20.02 11.28
CA GLN A 48 1.16 -20.48 12.51
C GLN A 48 2.67 -20.71 12.29
N GLY A 49 3.49 -20.19 13.20
CA GLY A 49 4.96 -20.26 13.12
C GLY A 49 5.62 -19.14 12.31
N TRP A 50 4.85 -18.28 11.65
CA TRP A 50 5.37 -17.10 10.94
C TRP A 50 5.33 -15.87 11.85
N LYS A 51 6.24 -14.92 11.61
CA LYS A 51 6.30 -13.64 12.32
C LYS A 51 5.75 -12.54 11.43
N GLN A 52 4.90 -11.69 12.00
CA GLN A 52 4.38 -10.52 11.30
C GLN A 52 5.27 -9.32 11.56
N PHE A 53 5.60 -8.59 10.50
CA PHE A 53 6.18 -7.26 10.59
C PHE A 53 5.60 -6.41 9.47
N SER A 54 5.04 -5.25 9.82
CA SER A 54 4.24 -4.44 8.90
C SER A 54 3.12 -5.28 8.24
N SER A 55 3.01 -5.20 6.91
CA SER A 55 2.06 -5.97 6.10
C SER A 55 2.63 -7.27 5.51
N LYS A 56 3.76 -7.76 6.01
CA LYS A 56 4.46 -8.97 5.51
C LYS A 56 4.54 -10.05 6.60
N CYS A 57 4.64 -11.31 6.17
CA CYS A 57 4.84 -12.48 7.02
C CYS A 57 6.19 -13.12 6.73
N TYR A 58 6.96 -13.44 7.77
CA TYR A 58 8.32 -13.96 7.67
C TYR A 58 8.42 -15.34 8.31
N TYR A 59 9.10 -16.26 7.64
CA TYR A 59 9.42 -17.59 8.15
C TYR A 59 10.92 -17.71 8.39
N PHE A 60 11.29 -18.01 9.63
CA PHE A 60 12.69 -18.19 10.02
C PHE A 60 12.98 -19.70 10.13
N SER A 61 13.78 -20.20 9.20
CA SER A 61 14.22 -21.60 9.19
C SER A 61 15.23 -21.82 10.31
N THR A 62 15.07 -22.89 11.09
CA THR A 62 16.08 -23.37 12.04
C THR A 62 17.21 -24.16 11.37
N GLU A 63 17.07 -24.47 10.08
CA GLU A 63 18.04 -25.22 9.29
C GLU A 63 18.85 -24.30 8.39
N GLY A 64 20.17 -24.45 8.42
CA GLY A 64 21.08 -23.86 7.43
C GLY A 64 21.04 -24.64 6.11
N LYS A 65 20.74 -23.95 5.01
CA LYS A 65 20.64 -24.51 3.66
C LYS A 65 21.42 -23.64 2.68
N SER A 66 21.90 -24.23 1.58
CA SER A 66 22.43 -23.43 0.47
C SER A 66 21.32 -22.55 -0.11
N TRP A 67 21.67 -21.40 -0.67
CA TRP A 67 20.72 -20.41 -1.18
C TRP A 67 19.61 -21.03 -2.06
N MET A 68 19.99 -21.89 -3.02
CA MET A 68 19.04 -22.58 -3.91
C MET A 68 18.09 -23.52 -3.16
N LYS A 69 18.58 -24.22 -2.13
CA LYS A 69 17.75 -25.10 -1.30
C LYS A 69 16.82 -24.29 -0.42
N SER A 70 17.28 -23.19 0.16
CA SER A 70 16.47 -22.25 0.96
C SER A 70 15.33 -21.66 0.13
N ARG A 71 15.63 -21.14 -1.08
CA ARG A 71 14.59 -20.60 -1.96
C ARG A 71 13.53 -21.62 -2.34
N ARG A 72 13.95 -22.85 -2.65
CA ARG A 72 13.02 -23.95 -2.94
C ARG A 72 12.14 -24.29 -1.74
N ASP A 73 12.67 -24.21 -0.52
CA ASP A 73 11.91 -24.41 0.71
C ASP A 73 10.84 -23.32 0.89
N CYS A 74 11.21 -22.04 0.71
CA CYS A 74 10.28 -20.92 0.75
C CYS A 74 9.15 -21.06 -0.28
N LEU A 75 9.50 -21.41 -1.53
CA LEU A 75 8.52 -21.61 -2.61
C LEU A 75 7.52 -22.73 -2.29
N ARG A 76 7.97 -23.85 -1.70
CA ARG A 76 7.07 -24.94 -1.27
C ARG A 76 6.09 -24.52 -0.17
N ARG A 77 6.42 -23.49 0.61
CA ARG A 77 5.58 -22.92 1.66
C ARG A 77 4.65 -21.80 1.17
N GLY A 78 4.70 -21.47 -0.12
CA GLY A 78 3.91 -20.37 -0.70
C GLY A 78 4.51 -18.99 -0.49
N ALA A 79 5.82 -18.89 -0.26
CA ALA A 79 6.56 -17.64 -0.11
C ALA A 79 7.81 -17.61 -1.02
N ASP A 80 8.64 -16.58 -0.91
CA ASP A 80 9.98 -16.52 -1.53
C ASP A 80 11.01 -16.10 -0.46
N LEU A 81 12.30 -16.13 -0.80
CA LEU A 81 13.34 -15.58 0.05
C LEU A 81 13.11 -14.09 0.27
N VAL A 82 13.39 -13.65 1.50
CA VAL A 82 13.27 -12.24 1.87
C VAL A 82 14.27 -11.39 1.07
N ILE A 83 13.76 -10.29 0.54
CA ILE A 83 14.56 -9.17 0.03
C ILE A 83 14.29 -8.03 1.01
N ILE A 84 15.35 -7.51 1.59
CA ILE A 84 15.29 -6.48 2.63
C ILE A 84 15.20 -5.13 1.93
N GLU A 85 14.10 -4.41 2.18
CA GLU A 85 13.75 -3.16 1.50
C GLU A 85 13.94 -1.93 2.41
N SER A 86 14.18 -2.11 3.71
CA SER A 86 14.41 -1.02 4.66
C SER A 86 15.29 -1.40 5.84
N ASP A 87 15.84 -0.40 6.53
CA ASP A 87 16.65 -0.58 7.74
C ASP A 87 15.81 -1.16 8.88
N GLU A 88 14.54 -0.78 9.00
CA GLU A 88 13.63 -1.33 10.01
C GLU A 88 13.31 -2.81 9.75
N GLU A 89 13.23 -3.21 8.48
CA GLU A 89 13.09 -4.62 8.10
C GLU A 89 14.36 -5.40 8.44
N GLN A 90 15.55 -4.84 8.21
CA GLN A 90 16.83 -5.42 8.62
C GLN A 90 16.91 -5.61 10.14
N GLU A 91 16.57 -4.57 10.92
CA GLU A 91 16.55 -4.61 12.38
C GLU A 91 15.57 -5.66 12.92
N PHE A 92 14.41 -5.80 12.27
CA PHE A 92 13.44 -6.83 12.61
C PHE A 92 13.98 -8.24 12.33
N ILE A 93 14.55 -8.48 11.14
CA ILE A 93 15.07 -9.80 10.73
C ILE A 93 16.21 -10.26 11.64
N THR A 94 17.11 -9.35 12.00
CA THR A 94 18.29 -9.63 12.84
C THR A 94 17.91 -10.14 14.24
N LYS A 95 16.67 -9.94 14.70
CA LYS A 95 16.18 -10.51 15.98
C LYS A 95 15.94 -12.02 15.94
N TYR A 96 15.95 -12.62 14.76
CA TYR A 96 15.58 -14.03 14.53
C TYR A 96 16.64 -14.84 13.76
N THR A 97 17.74 -14.21 13.36
CA THR A 97 18.89 -14.83 12.67
C THR A 97 20.16 -14.51 13.41
#